data_AF-A0A445DX61-F1
#
_entry.id   AF-A0A445DX61-F1
#
_cell.length_a   1.000
_cell.length_b   1.000
_cell.length_c   1.000
_cell.angle_alpha   90.00
_cell.angle_beta   90.00
_cell.angle_gamma   90.00
#
_symmetry.space_group_name_H-M   'P 1'
#
loop_
_entity.id
_entity.type
_entity.pdbx_description
1 polymer ?
#
loop_
_entity_poly.entity_id
_entity_poly.type
_entity_poly.pdbx_seq_one_letter_code
_entity_poly.pdbx_strand_id
1 'polypeptide(L)'
;MRYTFVCNRQGYREKKWLEMANQKREHKIVTRCGCLAEMRIKRNDGSGKWYVSRFVDEHIHELASGKFVDYLRSHRWISEVEIDK
;
A
#
# COMPACT_ATOMS: atom_id res chain seq x y z
N MET A 1 11.78 -5.41 16.22
CA MET A 1 11.43 -4.42 15.17
C MET A 1 10.51 -5.07 14.12
N ARG A 2 9.47 -4.37 13.62
CA ARG A 2 8.51 -4.91 12.64
C ARG A 2 8.24 -3.88 11.54
N TYR A 3 8.34 -4.30 10.29
CA TYR A 3 7.86 -3.54 9.13
C TYR A 3 6.56 -4.15 8.62
N THR A 4 5.64 -3.31 8.17
CA THR A 4 4.37 -3.74 7.58
C THR A 4 4.13 -2.95 6.32
N PHE A 5 4.10 -3.66 5.20
CA PHE A 5 3.77 -3.16 3.88
C PHE A 5 2.33 -3.57 3.58
N VAL A 6 1.57 -2.66 2.98
CA VAL A 6 0.13 -2.84 2.73
C VAL A 6 -0.18 -2.32 1.35
N CYS A 7 -1.25 -2.83 0.75
CA CYS A 7 -1.76 -2.30 -0.50
C CYS A 7 -2.11 -0.80 -0.40
N ASN A 8 -1.85 -0.03 -1.47
CA ASN A 8 -2.26 1.38 -1.55
C ASN A 8 -3.78 1.59 -1.46
N ARG A 9 -4.57 0.55 -1.77
CA ARG A 9 -6.03 0.52 -1.65
C ARG A 9 -6.52 -0.10 -0.33
N GLN A 10 -5.64 -0.29 0.67
CA GLN A 10 -6.02 -0.83 1.97
C GLN A 10 -7.05 0.04 2.70
N GLY A 11 -7.97 -0.63 3.40
CA GLY A 11 -8.94 -0.01 4.30
C GLY A 11 -10.00 0.79 3.54
N TYR A 12 -10.74 1.62 4.27
CA TYR A 12 -11.80 2.45 3.72
C TYR A 12 -11.60 3.91 4.12
N ARG A 13 -12.08 4.83 3.30
CA ARG A 13 -12.16 6.24 3.67
C ARG A 13 -13.34 6.42 4.62
N GLU A 14 -13.12 7.03 5.79
CA GLU A 14 -14.21 7.26 6.74
C GLU A 14 -15.26 8.22 6.15
N LYS A 15 -16.54 7.95 6.43
CA LYS A 15 -17.69 8.71 5.93
C LYS A 15 -17.64 10.20 6.26
N LYS A 16 -17.15 10.55 7.45
CA LYS A 16 -16.97 11.95 7.87
C LYS A 16 -16.12 12.77 6.89
N TRP A 17 -15.17 12.13 6.20
CA TRP A 17 -14.31 12.80 5.20
C TRP A 17 -14.93 12.85 3.80
N LEU A 18 -16.07 12.21 3.59
CA LEU A 18 -16.89 12.24 2.37
C LEU A 18 -18.05 13.22 2.50
N GLU A 19 -18.56 13.42 3.71
CA GLU A 19 -19.74 14.24 4.00
C GLU A 19 -19.40 15.67 4.48
N MET A 20 -18.11 16.02 4.55
CA MET A 20 -17.66 17.31 5.08
C MET A 20 -17.99 18.46 4.10
N ALA A 21 -19.13 19.11 4.32
CA ALA A 21 -19.70 20.12 3.42
C ALA A 21 -18.83 21.37 3.20
N ASN A 22 -17.97 21.73 4.16
CA ASN A 22 -17.17 22.97 4.11
C ASN A 22 -15.76 22.77 3.48
N GLN A 23 -15.60 21.86 2.52
CA GLN A 23 -14.32 21.68 1.83
C GLN A 23 -14.08 22.74 0.75
N LYS A 24 -12.89 23.35 0.76
CA LYS A 24 -12.44 24.30 -0.28
C LYS A 24 -12.21 23.67 -1.66
N ARG A 25 -12.13 22.34 -1.73
CA ARG A 25 -11.86 21.57 -2.95
C ARG A 25 -12.76 20.36 -2.98
N GLU A 26 -13.11 19.89 -4.18
CA GLU A 26 -13.86 18.66 -4.35
C GLU A 26 -13.16 17.45 -3.73
N HIS A 27 -13.95 16.47 -3.31
CA HIS A 27 -13.44 15.24 -2.75
C HIS A 27 -12.68 14.47 -3.84
N LYS A 28 -11.43 14.09 -3.54
CA LYS A 28 -10.71 13.11 -4.37
C LYS A 28 -11.49 11.81 -4.48
N ILE A 29 -11.43 11.19 -5.66
CA ILE A 29 -11.98 9.86 -5.94
C ILE A 29 -11.55 8.87 -4.85
N VAL A 30 -12.48 8.04 -4.40
CA VAL A 30 -12.21 7.01 -3.39
C VAL A 30 -11.44 5.87 -4.04
N THR A 31 -10.17 5.74 -3.65
CA THR A 31 -9.29 4.68 -4.16
C THR A 31 -9.11 3.52 -3.19
N ARG A 32 -9.46 3.68 -1.91
CA ARG A 32 -9.35 2.64 -0.88
C ARG A 32 -10.60 1.77 -0.89
N CYS A 33 -10.43 0.47 -1.13
CA CYS A 33 -11.53 -0.50 -1.32
C CYS A 33 -11.55 -1.62 -0.27
N GLY A 34 -10.74 -1.51 0.78
CA GLY A 34 -10.65 -2.53 1.82
C GLY A 34 -9.67 -3.65 1.52
N CYS A 35 -8.75 -3.46 0.58
CA CYS A 35 -7.78 -4.49 0.22
C CYS A 35 -6.97 -4.94 1.45
N LEU A 36 -6.83 -6.26 1.63
CA LEU A 36 -6.15 -6.86 2.77
C LEU A 36 -4.74 -7.37 2.46
N ALA A 37 -4.30 -7.26 1.20
CA ALA A 37 -2.96 -7.62 0.78
C ALA A 37 -1.91 -6.88 1.64
N GLU A 38 -1.01 -7.65 2.25
CA GLU A 38 0.00 -7.16 3.18
C GLU A 38 1.23 -8.07 3.25
N MET A 39 2.35 -7.47 3.62
CA MET A 39 3.58 -8.17 3.95
C MET A 39 4.12 -7.66 5.28
N ARG A 40 4.36 -8.55 6.23
CA ARG A 40 4.91 -8.21 7.56
C ARG A 40 6.29 -8.81 7.72
N ILE A 41 7.31 -7.97 7.84
CA ILE A 41 8.69 -8.40 8.05
C ILE A 41 9.06 -8.19 9.53
N LYS A 42 9.66 -9.20 10.15
CA LYS A 42 10.16 -9.16 11.52
C LYS A 42 11.65 -9.49 11.54
N ARG A 43 12.36 -8.95 12.53
CA ARG A 43 13.71 -9.39 12.88
C ARG A 43 13.61 -10.52 13.89
N ASN A 44 14.35 -11.60 13.68
CA ASN A 44 14.55 -12.65 14.66
C ASN A 44 15.61 -12.15 15.64
N ASP A 45 15.25 -11.99 16.92
CA ASP A 45 16.14 -11.38 17.91
C ASP A 45 17.35 -12.28 18.26
N GLY A 46 17.22 -13.60 18.13
CA GLY A 46 18.31 -14.54 18.41
C GLY A 46 19.36 -14.59 17.29
N SER A 47 18.93 -14.66 16.03
CA SER A 47 19.84 -14.75 14.87
C SER A 47 20.16 -13.41 14.23
N GLY A 48 19.45 -12.35 14.58
CA GLY A 48 19.52 -11.03 13.95
C GLY A 48 18.97 -10.97 12.52
N LYS A 49 18.55 -12.10 11.93
CA LYS A 49 18.06 -12.21 10.55
C LYS A 49 16.63 -11.69 10.40
N TRP A 50 16.32 -11.15 9.23
CA TRP A 50 14.96 -10.73 8.88
C TRP A 50 14.18 -11.88 8.24
N TYR A 51 12.88 -11.96 8.51
CA TYR A 51 11.99 -12.94 7.90
C TYR A 51 10.58 -12.38 7.66
N VAL A 52 9.90 -12.91 6.65
CA VAL A 52 8.50 -12.60 6.37
C VAL A 52 7.63 -13.40 7.34
N SER A 53 6.94 -12.70 8.23
CA SER A 53 6.08 -13.27 9.26
C SER A 53 4.62 -13.43 8.83
N ARG A 54 4.21 -12.71 7.79
CA ARG A 54 2.89 -12.81 7.15
C ARG A 54 2.97 -12.25 5.75
N PHE A 55 2.36 -12.95 4.81
CA PHE A 55 2.25 -12.54 3.42
C PHE A 55 0.83 -12.88 2.95
N VAL A 56 0.11 -11.87 2.48
CA VAL A 56 -1.21 -11.97 1.87
C VAL A 56 -1.08 -11.30 0.51
N ASP A 57 -1.13 -12.09 -0.55
CA ASP A 57 -0.93 -11.65 -1.93
C ASP A 57 -2.26 -11.37 -2.64
N GLU A 58 -3.38 -11.83 -2.09
CA GLU A 58 -4.66 -11.71 -2.77
C GLU A 58 -5.16 -10.26 -2.77
N HIS A 59 -5.26 -9.70 -3.97
CA HIS A 59 -5.86 -8.39 -4.22
C HIS A 59 -7.31 -8.53 -4.69
N ILE A 60 -8.20 -7.72 -4.11
CA ILE A 60 -9.62 -7.64 -4.49
C ILE A 60 -9.90 -6.59 -5.59
N HIS A 61 -8.85 -6.12 -6.23
CA HIS A 61 -8.90 -5.10 -7.27
C HIS A 61 -7.79 -5.34 -8.28
N GLU A 62 -7.95 -4.78 -9.47
CA GLU A 62 -6.89 -4.83 -10.48
C GLU A 62 -5.63 -4.12 -9.99
N LEU A 63 -4.48 -4.75 -10.24
CA LEU A 63 -3.18 -4.15 -10.02
C LEU A 63 -2.93 -3.01 -11.02
N ALA A 64 -2.08 -2.07 -10.64
CA ALA A 64 -1.68 -1.03 -11.56
C ALA A 64 -0.94 -1.66 -12.75
N SER A 65 -1.32 -1.29 -13.98
CA SER A 65 -0.56 -1.67 -15.17
C SER A 65 0.85 -1.09 -15.07
N GLY A 66 1.86 -1.81 -15.60
CA GLY A 66 3.27 -1.41 -15.61
C GLY A 66 3.50 0.04 -16.05
N LYS A 67 2.75 0.51 -17.05
CA LYS A 67 2.81 1.89 -17.57
C LYS A 67 2.47 2.97 -16.55
N PHE A 68 1.79 2.61 -15.45
CA PHE A 68 1.34 3.54 -14.41
C PHE A 68 2.01 3.30 -13.05
N VAL A 69 2.95 2.37 -12.96
CA VAL A 69 3.62 2.01 -11.71
C VAL A 69 4.39 3.20 -11.12
N ASP A 70 5.01 4.04 -11.97
CA ASP A 70 5.77 5.22 -11.55
C ASP A 70 4.92 6.29 -10.83
N TYR A 71 3.61 6.30 -11.08
CA TYR A 71 2.69 7.22 -10.38
C TYR A 71 2.37 6.75 -8.96
N LEU A 72 2.66 5.49 -8.62
CA LEU A 72 2.46 4.97 -7.28
C LEU A 72 3.44 5.62 -6.30
N ARG A 73 2.91 6.12 -5.19
CA ARG A 73 3.73 6.75 -4.14
C ARG A 73 4.85 5.85 -3.63
N SER A 74 4.63 4.54 -3.55
CA SER A 74 5.64 3.57 -3.12
C SER A 74 6.82 3.46 -4.07
N HIS A 75 6.62 3.77 -5.36
CA HIS A 75 7.65 3.65 -6.40
C HIS A 75 8.42 4.96 -6.63
N ARG A 76 8.02 6.07 -5.99
CA ARG A 76 8.72 7.37 -6.14
C ARG A 76 10.17 7.36 -5.64
N TRP A 77 10.51 6.44 -4.76
CA TRP A 77 11.84 6.30 -4.17
C TRP A 77 12.54 4.99 -4.57
N ILE A 78 11.91 4.23 -5.47
CA ILE A 78 12.48 3.02 -6.06
C ILE A 78 13.27 3.50 -7.28
N SER A 79 14.58 3.25 -7.32
CA SER A 79 15.40 3.62 -8.48
C SER A 79 15.18 2.60 -9.60
N GLU A 80 15.49 2.98 -10.84
CA GLU A 80 15.32 2.17 -12.06
C GLU A 80 15.98 0.77 -11.95
N VAL A 81 16.94 0.60 -11.04
CA VAL A 81 17.69 -0.64 -10.76
C VAL A 81 16.81 -1.75 -10.14
N GLU A 82 15.63 -1.42 -9.61
CA GLU A 82 14.75 -2.35 -8.90
C GLU A 82 13.51 -2.79 -9.72
N ILE A 83 13.31 -2.23 -10.92
CA ILE A 83 12.08 -2.43 -11.72
C ILE A 83 12.21 -3.60 -12.72
N ASP A 84 13.42 -4.05 -13.04
CA ASP A 84 13.67 -5.02 -14.13
C ASP A 84 14.45 -6.27 -13.69
N LYS A 85 13.77 -7.15 -12.92
CA LYS A 85 14.18 -8.55 -12.71
C LYS A 85 12.98 -9.49 -12.67
#